data_AF-A0A543J062-F1
#
_entry.id   AF-A0A543J062-F1
#
_cell.length_a   1.000
_cell.length_b   1.000
_cell.length_c   1.000
_cell.angle_alpha   90.00
_cell.angle_beta   90.00
_cell.angle_gamma   90.00
#
_symmetry.space_group_name_H-M   'P 1'
#
loop_
_entity.id
_entity.type
_entity.pdbx_description
1 polymer ?
#
loop_
_entity_poly.entity_id
_entity_poly.type
_entity_poly.pdbx_seq_one_letter_code
_entity_poly.pdbx_strand_id
1 'polypeptide(L)'
;MGQCLNVRYLDRIPAKGMFVVGADVVPGRYVCRTPGNGRWIRYPGGNAAPVAGRPDAPGEAEVVIESGDVAFQTHMPGDWLRVGAPGVEDEDDGVLPVVDPDLGEDLAARLRARPDLLRHVRTGAPWAGERSRPHGGDWLRLIVLLLLAVFMLGGAAGVDLSPLVFVALAAAGAALYGLRRGAWQRRFGEVAAVAKANPDRFCLPGDLDDRGRALLRRAQEAIRRVRESDVARAGLLEPGENAVTLPRQEWQIAKTLRKVAQLREDQRRLVAEGVAPQAEEALRPLRKALDDVEASVAARVEALERYAERTAEADAAYRAHAQVARVADRAAEYQDLLAETVADELAVSEIDRLARNAADLKKALQESLRAAQQAAVELPRPDEP
;
A
#
# COMPACT_ATOMS: atom_id res chain seq x y z
N MET A 1 -34.16 -0.06 -17.32
CA MET A 1 -33.47 -0.94 -18.29
C MET A 1 -32.14 -1.29 -17.64
N GLY A 2 -31.79 -2.51 -17.25
CA GLY A 2 -32.34 -3.84 -17.41
C GLY A 2 -31.15 -4.78 -17.21
N GLN A 3 -31.23 -5.68 -16.22
CA GLN A 3 -30.40 -6.89 -16.09
C GLN A 3 -28.87 -6.68 -16.16
N CYS A 4 -28.18 -6.71 -15.00
CA CYS A 4 -26.79 -7.17 -14.92
C CYS A 4 -26.72 -8.70 -15.16
N LEU A 5 -27.29 -9.16 -16.27
CA LEU A 5 -27.06 -10.51 -16.77
C LEU A 5 -25.69 -10.51 -17.45
N ASN A 6 -24.72 -11.19 -16.81
CA ASN A 6 -23.49 -11.66 -17.43
C ASN A 6 -22.71 -10.60 -18.24
N VAL A 7 -22.12 -9.60 -17.56
CA VAL A 7 -21.07 -8.81 -18.21
C VAL A 7 -19.90 -9.74 -18.55
N ARG A 8 -19.63 -9.89 -19.85
CA ARG A 8 -18.75 -10.93 -20.38
C ARG A 8 -17.28 -10.72 -19.99
N TYR A 9 -16.88 -9.47 -19.81
CA TYR A 9 -15.49 -9.06 -19.60
C TYR A 9 -15.39 -8.02 -18.47
N LEU A 10 -15.17 -8.51 -17.24
CA LEU A 10 -15.02 -7.66 -16.05
C LEU A 10 -13.66 -6.93 -16.03
N ASP A 11 -12.56 -7.69 -16.12
CA ASP A 11 -11.22 -7.13 -15.92
C ASP A 11 -10.34 -7.17 -17.17
N ARG A 12 -10.82 -7.80 -18.27
CA ARG A 12 -10.05 -8.02 -19.48
C ARG A 12 -10.89 -7.90 -20.73
N ILE A 13 -10.59 -6.93 -21.61
CA ILE A 13 -11.24 -6.77 -22.91
C ILE A 13 -10.34 -7.39 -23.99
N PRO A 14 -10.86 -8.29 -24.84
CA PRO A 14 -10.08 -8.83 -25.95
C PRO A 14 -9.51 -7.75 -26.88
N ALA A 15 -8.33 -8.02 -27.43
CA ALA A 15 -7.56 -7.09 -28.25
C ALA A 15 -8.34 -6.53 -29.45
N LYS A 16 -9.22 -7.35 -30.01
CA LYS A 16 -10.02 -7.05 -31.20
C LYS A 16 -11.48 -7.32 -30.92
N GLY A 17 -12.33 -6.35 -31.25
CA GLY A 17 -13.77 -6.49 -31.14
C GLY A 17 -14.48 -5.17 -30.92
N MET A 18 -15.80 -5.26 -30.87
CA MET A 18 -16.69 -4.19 -30.44
C MET A 18 -17.46 -4.72 -29.23
N PHE A 19 -17.51 -3.90 -28.19
CA PHE A 19 -18.00 -4.27 -26.88
C PHE A 19 -19.00 -3.21 -26.42
N VAL A 20 -20.18 -3.63 -26.00
CA VAL A 20 -21.20 -2.76 -25.44
C VAL A 20 -20.86 -2.47 -23.99
N VAL A 21 -20.79 -1.19 -23.61
CA VAL A 21 -20.46 -0.80 -22.23
C VAL A 21 -21.67 -1.08 -21.34
N GLY A 22 -21.45 -1.75 -20.20
CA GLY A 22 -22.50 -2.21 -19.30
C GLY A 22 -23.10 -3.58 -19.65
N ALA A 23 -22.81 -4.14 -20.84
CA ALA A 23 -23.26 -5.48 -21.24
C ALA A 23 -22.09 -6.44 -21.57
N ASP A 24 -21.09 -5.99 -22.33
CA ASP A 24 -19.89 -6.78 -22.61
C ASP A 24 -18.73 -6.39 -21.69
N VAL A 25 -18.56 -5.10 -21.41
CA VAL A 25 -17.43 -4.54 -20.65
C VAL A 25 -17.91 -3.57 -19.58
N VAL A 26 -17.23 -3.53 -18.44
CA VAL A 26 -17.54 -2.58 -17.37
C VAL A 26 -16.84 -1.23 -17.60
N PRO A 27 -17.41 -0.10 -17.12
CA PRO A 27 -16.71 1.16 -17.06
C PRO A 27 -15.42 1.07 -16.21
N GLY A 28 -14.37 1.73 -16.67
CA GLY A 28 -13.08 1.68 -16.02
C GLY A 28 -11.95 2.24 -16.88
N ARG A 29 -10.79 2.37 -16.25
CA ARG A 29 -9.52 2.68 -16.89
C ARG A 29 -8.88 1.37 -17.33
N TYR A 30 -8.49 1.29 -18.60
CA TYR A 30 -7.97 0.10 -19.24
C TYR A 30 -6.64 0.40 -19.92
N VAL A 31 -5.68 -0.52 -19.81
CA VAL A 31 -4.37 -0.39 -20.45
C VAL A 31 -4.08 -1.63 -21.30
N CYS A 32 -3.64 -1.41 -22.53
CA CYS A 32 -3.08 -2.42 -23.42
C CYS A 32 -1.56 -2.24 -23.47
N ARG A 33 -0.80 -3.12 -22.81
CA ARG A 33 0.68 -3.02 -22.73
C ARG A 33 1.42 -3.78 -23.84
N THR A 34 0.72 -4.43 -24.76
CA THR A 34 1.37 -5.11 -25.88
C THR A 34 1.91 -4.07 -26.87
N PRO A 35 3.23 -4.00 -27.11
CA PRO A 35 3.79 -3.07 -28.08
C PRO A 35 3.35 -3.44 -29.49
N GLY A 36 2.91 -2.42 -30.23
CA GLY A 36 2.52 -2.55 -31.62
C GLY A 36 1.51 -1.49 -32.05
N ASN A 37 1.28 -1.43 -33.35
CA ASN A 37 0.33 -0.49 -33.92
C ASN A 37 -1.09 -1.02 -33.69
N GLY A 38 -1.94 -0.18 -33.11
CA GLY A 38 -3.34 -0.48 -32.89
C GLY A 38 -4.18 0.78 -32.89
N ARG A 39 -5.50 0.61 -32.91
CA ARG A 39 -6.45 1.71 -32.77
C ARG A 39 -7.57 1.30 -31.85
N TRP A 40 -8.12 2.27 -31.14
CA TRP A 40 -9.34 2.08 -30.38
C TRP A 40 -10.27 3.28 -30.58
N ILE A 41 -11.56 3.03 -30.41
CA ILE A 41 -12.62 4.04 -30.54
C ILE A 41 -13.59 3.82 -29.41
N ARG A 42 -13.89 4.89 -28.68
CA ARG A 42 -14.91 4.98 -27.65
C ARG A 42 -16.10 5.73 -28.21
N TYR A 43 -17.31 5.24 -27.97
CA TYR A 43 -18.56 5.82 -28.43
C TYR A 43 -19.33 6.35 -27.22
N PRO A 44 -19.22 7.65 -26.89
CA PRO A 44 -19.95 8.22 -25.77
C PRO A 44 -21.45 8.27 -26.07
N GLY A 45 -22.29 8.22 -25.03
CA GLY A 45 -23.74 8.35 -25.15
C GLY A 45 -24.18 9.75 -25.59
N GLY A 46 -25.38 9.83 -26.16
CA GLY A 46 -25.97 11.08 -26.65
C GLY A 46 -25.44 11.51 -28.02
N ASN A 47 -25.35 12.83 -28.26
CA ASN A 47 -24.86 13.44 -29.51
C ASN A 47 -23.35 13.70 -29.50
N ALA A 48 -22.60 13.06 -28.61
CA ALA A 48 -21.15 13.25 -28.51
C ALA A 48 -20.43 12.52 -29.66
N ALA A 49 -19.37 13.14 -30.19
CA ALA A 49 -18.56 12.54 -31.24
C ALA A 49 -17.74 11.33 -30.70
N PRO A 50 -17.49 10.29 -31.52
CA PRO A 50 -16.62 9.19 -31.15
C PRO A 50 -15.19 9.67 -30.83
N VAL A 51 -14.61 9.15 -29.75
CA VAL A 51 -13.24 9.45 -29.33
C VAL A 51 -12.34 8.33 -29.82
N ALA A 52 -11.47 8.62 -30.79
CA ALA A 52 -10.50 7.68 -31.32
C ALA A 52 -9.12 7.94 -30.75
N GLY A 53 -8.40 6.87 -30.40
CA GLY A 53 -7.02 6.96 -29.92
C GLY A 53 -6.10 5.96 -30.61
N ARG A 54 -4.81 6.29 -30.61
CA ARG A 54 -3.71 5.43 -31.03
C ARG A 54 -2.64 5.47 -29.93
N PRO A 55 -1.87 4.39 -29.73
CA PRO A 55 -0.70 4.44 -28.84
C PRO A 55 0.32 5.46 -29.38
N ASP A 56 0.77 6.38 -28.53
CA ASP A 56 1.72 7.44 -28.88
C ASP A 56 3.16 6.90 -29.11
N ALA A 57 3.45 5.70 -28.62
CA ALA A 57 4.70 4.96 -28.84
C ALA A 57 4.42 3.45 -29.06
N PRO A 58 5.34 2.67 -29.68
CA PRO A 58 5.19 1.22 -29.79
C PRO A 58 5.35 0.56 -28.40
N GLY A 59 4.27 0.59 -27.62
CA GLY A 59 4.26 0.12 -26.24
C GLY A 59 3.39 1.01 -25.36
N GLU A 60 2.26 0.44 -24.93
CA GLU A 60 1.29 1.00 -23.98
C GLU A 60 0.27 1.99 -24.58
N ALA A 61 -0.99 1.55 -24.68
CA ALA A 61 -2.14 2.42 -24.89
C ALA A 61 -3.03 2.38 -23.65
N GLU A 62 -3.56 3.54 -23.28
CA GLU A 62 -4.51 3.69 -22.19
C GLU A 62 -5.83 4.26 -22.70
N VAL A 63 -6.94 3.80 -22.12
CA VAL A 63 -8.28 4.32 -22.39
C VAL A 63 -9.11 4.33 -21.11
N VAL A 64 -9.87 5.39 -20.91
CA VAL A 64 -10.90 5.47 -19.87
C VAL A 64 -12.25 5.26 -20.53
N ILE A 65 -12.96 4.20 -20.13
CA ILE A 65 -14.33 3.89 -20.55
C ILE A 65 -15.26 4.41 -19.44
N GLU A 66 -16.02 5.46 -19.78
CA GLU A 66 -16.94 6.12 -18.86
C GLU A 66 -18.25 5.35 -18.73
N SER A 67 -18.97 5.55 -17.62
CA SER A 67 -20.28 4.93 -17.42
C SER A 67 -21.34 5.38 -18.43
N GLY A 68 -21.17 6.57 -19.02
CA GLY A 68 -22.02 7.12 -20.06
C GLY A 68 -21.69 6.66 -21.48
N ASP A 69 -20.68 5.81 -21.67
CA ASP A 69 -20.34 5.28 -22.98
C ASP A 69 -21.32 4.19 -23.43
N VAL A 70 -21.57 4.11 -24.73
CA VAL A 70 -22.45 3.11 -25.34
C VAL A 70 -21.64 1.90 -25.80
N ALA A 71 -20.48 2.13 -26.40
CA ALA A 71 -19.65 1.06 -26.93
C ALA A 71 -18.15 1.42 -26.92
N PHE A 72 -17.34 0.38 -26.92
CA PHE A 72 -15.89 0.45 -27.06
C PHE A 72 -15.46 -0.52 -28.18
N GLN A 73 -14.68 -0.02 -29.14
CA GLN A 73 -14.12 -0.80 -30.23
C GLN A 73 -12.61 -0.77 -30.16
N THR A 74 -11.98 -1.93 -30.26
CA THR A 74 -10.52 -2.05 -30.23
C THR A 74 -10.00 -2.90 -31.37
N HIS A 75 -8.85 -2.51 -31.90
CA HIS A 75 -7.98 -3.27 -32.79
C HIS A 75 -6.54 -3.10 -32.31
N MET A 76 -6.25 -3.60 -31.12
CA MET A 76 -4.93 -3.57 -30.50
C MET A 76 -4.18 -4.89 -30.76
N PRO A 77 -2.84 -4.91 -30.64
CA PRO A 77 -2.03 -6.12 -30.70
C PRO A 77 -2.19 -7.02 -29.46
N GLY A 78 -2.73 -6.51 -28.37
CA GLY A 78 -2.99 -7.25 -27.14
C GLY A 78 -4.27 -6.83 -26.44
N ASP A 79 -4.64 -7.62 -25.44
CA ASP A 79 -5.86 -7.39 -24.67
C ASP A 79 -5.69 -6.20 -23.72
N TRP A 80 -6.81 -5.56 -23.41
CA TRP A 80 -6.88 -4.50 -22.43
C TRP A 80 -7.10 -5.07 -21.04
N LEU A 81 -6.40 -4.53 -20.06
CA LEU A 81 -6.54 -4.90 -18.66
C LEU A 81 -7.08 -3.71 -17.88
N ARG A 82 -8.09 -3.95 -17.05
CA ARG A 82 -8.66 -2.91 -16.17
C ARG A 82 -7.64 -2.57 -15.09
N VAL A 83 -7.33 -1.28 -14.93
CA VAL A 83 -6.36 -0.76 -13.95
C VAL A 83 -7.01 0.12 -12.89
N GLY A 84 -8.25 0.58 -13.09
CA GLY A 84 -8.95 1.42 -12.13
C GLY A 84 -10.38 1.76 -12.54
N ALA A 85 -11.10 2.45 -11.67
CA ALA A 85 -12.38 3.08 -12.01
C ALA A 85 -12.14 4.36 -12.83
N PRO A 86 -13.14 4.85 -13.59
CA PRO A 86 -13.03 6.13 -14.30
C PRO A 86 -12.81 7.27 -13.30
N GLY A 87 -11.88 8.18 -13.57
CA GLY A 87 -11.61 9.37 -12.73
C GLY A 87 -10.76 9.14 -11.48
N VAL A 88 -10.24 7.94 -11.24
CA VAL A 88 -9.21 7.71 -10.19
C VAL A 88 -7.85 7.78 -10.86
N GLU A 89 -7.20 8.94 -10.84
CA GLU A 89 -5.76 9.00 -11.07
C GLU A 89 -5.07 8.21 -9.94
N ASP A 90 -4.01 7.46 -10.23
CA ASP A 90 -3.13 6.91 -9.18
C ASP A 90 -2.36 8.10 -8.54
N GLU A 91 -3.07 9.06 -7.95
CA GLU A 91 -2.45 9.99 -7.02
C GLU A 91 -1.87 9.14 -5.90
N ASP A 92 -0.57 9.33 -5.65
CA ASP A 92 0.08 8.83 -4.45
C ASP A 92 -0.53 9.57 -3.26
N ASP A 93 -1.73 9.15 -2.85
CA ASP A 93 -2.50 9.70 -1.73
C ASP A 93 -1.74 9.60 -0.39
N GLY A 94 -0.53 9.03 -0.37
CA GLY A 94 0.32 8.83 0.79
C GLY A 94 -0.20 7.78 1.78
N VAL A 95 -1.33 7.12 1.47
CA VAL A 95 -1.94 6.07 2.29
C VAL A 95 -1.23 4.75 2.04
N LEU A 96 -0.66 4.17 3.08
CA LEU A 96 0.03 2.89 3.00
C LEU A 96 -0.95 1.73 3.20
N PRO A 97 -0.72 0.55 2.59
CA PRO A 97 -1.53 -0.63 2.86
C PRO A 97 -1.36 -1.10 4.30
N VAL A 98 -2.46 -1.50 4.93
CA VAL A 98 -2.48 -1.99 6.31
C VAL A 98 -2.64 -3.50 6.31
N VAL A 99 -1.80 -4.19 7.09
CA VAL A 99 -1.77 -5.66 7.19
C VAL A 99 -2.05 -6.05 8.63
N ASP A 100 -2.91 -7.05 8.80
CA ASP A 100 -3.29 -7.60 10.10
C ASP A 100 -2.05 -8.04 10.91
N PRO A 101 -1.83 -7.51 12.12
CA PRO A 101 -0.70 -7.89 12.96
C PRO A 101 -0.73 -9.36 13.41
N ASP A 102 -1.89 -10.01 13.39
CA ASP A 102 -2.03 -11.41 13.84
C ASP A 102 -1.48 -12.43 12.81
N LEU A 103 -1.11 -12.00 11.60
CA LEU A 103 -0.48 -12.86 10.58
C LEU A 103 0.96 -13.30 10.92
N GLY A 104 1.51 -12.84 12.03
CA GLY A 104 2.92 -13.03 12.40
C GLY A 104 3.81 -11.95 11.78
N GLU A 105 4.79 -11.48 12.56
CA GLU A 105 5.58 -10.27 12.24
C GLU A 105 6.34 -10.39 10.92
N ASP A 106 7.03 -11.52 10.69
CA ASP A 106 7.80 -11.77 9.47
C ASP A 106 6.94 -11.78 8.20
N LEU A 107 5.73 -12.36 8.29
CA LEU A 107 4.81 -12.41 7.16
C LEU A 107 4.18 -11.04 6.92
N ALA A 108 3.74 -10.35 7.96
CA ALA A 108 3.19 -9.00 7.87
C ALA A 108 4.20 -8.02 7.27
N ALA A 109 5.48 -8.10 7.67
CA ALA A 109 6.57 -7.30 7.09
C ALA A 109 6.78 -7.60 5.60
N ARG A 110 6.79 -8.89 5.21
CA ARG A 110 6.90 -9.31 3.80
C ARG A 110 5.74 -8.79 2.95
N LEU A 111 4.52 -8.79 3.48
CA LEU A 111 3.33 -8.28 2.78
C LEU A 111 3.35 -6.75 2.64
N ARG A 112 3.69 -6.02 3.71
CA ARG A 112 3.82 -4.54 3.68
C ARG A 112 4.89 -4.08 2.69
N ALA A 113 6.00 -4.80 2.56
CA ALA A 113 7.06 -4.51 1.60
C ALA A 113 6.65 -4.71 0.12
N ARG A 114 5.46 -5.26 -0.15
CA ARG A 114 5.00 -5.68 -1.49
C ARG A 114 3.57 -5.17 -1.78
N PRO A 115 3.34 -3.84 -1.78
CA PRO A 115 2.01 -3.27 -2.06
C PRO A 115 1.50 -3.67 -3.45
N ASP A 116 2.40 -3.84 -4.42
CA ASP A 116 2.09 -4.26 -5.78
C ASP A 116 1.53 -5.70 -5.85
N LEU A 117 2.08 -6.61 -5.05
CA LEU A 117 1.55 -7.97 -4.91
C LEU A 117 0.15 -7.97 -4.28
N LEU A 118 -0.06 -7.18 -3.23
CA LEU A 118 -1.37 -7.08 -2.58
C LEU A 118 -2.42 -6.52 -3.55
N ARG A 119 -2.05 -5.47 -4.32
CA ARG A 119 -2.88 -4.92 -5.39
C ARG A 119 -3.19 -5.98 -6.44
N HIS A 120 -2.21 -6.79 -6.86
CA HIS A 120 -2.41 -7.89 -7.78
C HIS A 120 -3.40 -8.94 -7.24
N VAL A 121 -3.27 -9.34 -5.98
CA VAL A 121 -4.18 -10.32 -5.38
C VAL A 121 -5.62 -9.78 -5.30
N ARG A 122 -5.80 -8.48 -5.03
CA ARG A 122 -7.13 -7.85 -4.95
C ARG A 122 -7.77 -7.61 -6.32
N THR A 123 -7.01 -7.07 -7.27
CA THR A 123 -7.54 -6.52 -8.54
C THR A 123 -7.19 -7.36 -9.77
N GLY A 124 -6.30 -8.35 -9.63
CA GLY A 124 -5.71 -9.06 -10.76
C GLY A 124 -4.65 -8.27 -11.52
N ALA A 125 -4.38 -7.00 -11.15
CA ALA A 125 -3.42 -6.14 -11.83
C ALA A 125 -2.01 -6.75 -11.81
N PRO A 126 -1.23 -6.73 -12.91
CA PRO A 126 0.10 -7.31 -12.93
C PRO A 126 1.07 -6.60 -11.97
N TRP A 127 1.87 -7.37 -11.21
CA TRP A 127 2.86 -6.85 -10.26
C TRP A 127 4.31 -7.14 -10.69
N ALA A 128 5.30 -6.55 -10.01
CA ALA A 128 6.70 -6.63 -10.44
C ALA A 128 7.27 -8.07 -10.43
N GLY A 129 6.76 -8.94 -9.55
CA GLY A 129 7.13 -10.35 -9.54
C GLY A 129 6.59 -11.14 -10.73
N GLU A 130 5.44 -10.75 -11.30
CA GLU A 130 4.89 -11.32 -12.54
C GLU A 130 5.83 -11.07 -13.73
N ARG A 131 6.41 -9.86 -13.81
CA ARG A 131 7.43 -9.50 -14.82
C ARG A 131 8.69 -10.36 -14.70
N SER A 132 9.03 -10.76 -13.48
CA SER A 132 10.18 -11.63 -13.18
C SER A 132 9.87 -13.11 -13.34
N ARG A 133 8.61 -13.48 -13.63
CA ARG A 133 8.19 -14.87 -13.80
C ARG A 133 8.90 -15.43 -15.03
N PRO A 134 9.68 -16.51 -14.89
CA PRO A 134 10.34 -17.10 -16.05
C PRO A 134 9.24 -17.56 -17.02
N HIS A 135 9.22 -16.97 -18.22
CA HIS A 135 8.16 -17.16 -19.20
C HIS A 135 8.14 -18.62 -19.64
N GLY A 136 7.14 -19.37 -19.17
CA GLY A 136 7.11 -20.83 -19.35
C GLY A 136 6.86 -21.29 -20.77
N GLY A 137 6.25 -20.47 -21.63
CA GLY A 137 6.01 -20.79 -23.03
C GLY A 137 7.15 -20.37 -23.95
N ASP A 138 7.69 -19.16 -23.76
CA ASP A 138 8.66 -18.59 -24.71
C ASP A 138 10.07 -19.15 -24.54
N TRP A 139 10.45 -19.56 -23.33
CA TRP A 139 11.77 -20.16 -23.13
C TRP A 139 11.88 -21.56 -23.77
N LEU A 140 10.81 -22.36 -23.75
CA LEU A 140 10.76 -23.64 -24.46
C LEU A 140 10.83 -23.43 -25.98
N ARG A 141 10.12 -22.41 -26.50
CA ARG A 141 10.17 -22.01 -27.91
C ARG A 141 11.55 -21.53 -28.32
N LEU A 142 12.21 -20.72 -27.49
CA LEU A 142 13.56 -20.22 -27.73
C LEU A 142 14.59 -21.35 -27.70
N ILE A 143 14.47 -22.33 -26.80
CA ILE A 143 15.31 -23.53 -26.82
C ILE A 143 15.08 -24.33 -28.09
N VAL A 144 13.82 -24.59 -28.46
CA VAL A 144 13.51 -25.35 -29.67
C VAL A 144 14.04 -24.62 -30.91
N LEU A 145 13.85 -23.29 -30.99
CA LEU A 145 14.38 -22.46 -32.09
C LEU A 145 15.91 -22.43 -32.12
N LEU A 146 16.57 -22.33 -30.96
CA LEU A 146 18.03 -22.39 -30.85
C LEU A 146 18.56 -23.77 -31.28
N LEU A 147 17.95 -24.86 -30.80
CA LEU A 147 18.30 -26.22 -31.19
C LEU A 147 18.14 -26.42 -32.70
N LEU A 148 17.06 -25.90 -33.29
CA LEU A 148 16.76 -26.00 -34.71
C LEU A 148 17.70 -25.13 -35.56
N ALA A 149 18.07 -23.93 -35.08
CA ALA A 149 19.05 -23.06 -35.72
C ALA A 149 20.47 -23.67 -35.68
N VAL A 150 20.88 -24.26 -34.56
CA VAL A 150 22.18 -24.93 -34.41
C VAL A 150 22.23 -26.23 -35.23
N PHE A 151 21.11 -26.98 -35.33
CA PHE A 151 21.00 -28.13 -36.23
C PHE A 151 21.16 -27.72 -37.70
N MET A 152 20.47 -26.64 -38.13
CA MET A 152 20.59 -26.09 -39.48
C MET A 152 22.02 -25.57 -39.77
N LEU A 153 22.68 -24.90 -38.82
CA LEU A 153 24.05 -24.38 -38.99
C LEU A 153 25.11 -25.49 -38.95
N GLY A 154 24.96 -26.50 -38.07
CA GLY A 154 25.89 -27.62 -37.96
C GLY A 154 25.91 -28.50 -39.22
N GLY A 155 24.72 -28.73 -39.80
CA GLY A 155 24.60 -29.44 -41.08
C GLY A 155 25.24 -28.70 -42.27
N ALA A 156 25.29 -27.36 -42.24
CA ALA A 156 25.90 -26.56 -43.30
C ALA A 156 27.43 -26.43 -43.18
N ALA A 157 27.98 -26.57 -41.97
CA ALA A 157 29.41 -26.38 -41.68
C ALA A 157 30.21 -27.70 -41.63
N GLY A 158 29.57 -28.87 -41.77
CA GLY A 158 30.23 -30.18 -41.69
C GLY A 158 30.77 -30.53 -40.30
N VAL A 159 30.30 -29.84 -39.27
CA VAL A 159 30.68 -30.08 -37.88
C VAL A 159 29.62 -30.99 -37.26
N ASP A 160 29.97 -32.27 -37.07
CA ASP A 160 29.13 -33.22 -36.34
C ASP A 160 29.10 -32.85 -34.85
N LEU A 161 28.25 -31.88 -34.51
CA LEU A 161 27.84 -31.66 -33.12
C LEU A 161 27.05 -32.88 -32.67
N SER A 162 27.70 -33.74 -31.89
CA SER A 162 27.11 -34.97 -31.38
C SER A 162 25.72 -34.71 -30.77
N PRO A 163 24.71 -35.55 -31.05
CA PRO A 163 23.37 -35.44 -30.45
C PRO A 163 23.43 -35.42 -28.90
N LEU A 164 24.49 -35.96 -28.30
CA LEU A 164 24.72 -35.91 -26.85
C LEU A 164 24.96 -34.48 -26.33
N VAL A 165 25.63 -33.61 -27.09
CA VAL A 165 25.88 -32.20 -26.70
C VAL A 165 24.57 -31.42 -26.68
N PHE A 166 23.68 -31.68 -27.65
CA PHE A 166 22.35 -31.07 -27.70
C PHE A 166 21.48 -31.49 -26.52
N VAL A 167 21.45 -32.79 -26.20
CA VAL A 167 20.73 -33.31 -25.04
C VAL A 167 21.29 -32.70 -23.75
N ALA A 168 22.61 -32.56 -23.63
CA ALA A 168 23.25 -31.94 -22.46
C ALA A 168 22.88 -30.46 -22.31
N LEU A 169 22.87 -29.67 -23.39
CA LEU A 169 22.47 -28.26 -23.35
C LEU A 169 20.98 -28.07 -23.05
N ALA A 170 20.12 -28.89 -23.63
CA ALA A 170 18.68 -28.88 -23.33
C ALA A 170 18.41 -29.26 -21.87
N ALA A 171 19.10 -30.28 -21.35
CA ALA A 171 19.00 -30.70 -19.95
C ALA A 171 19.53 -29.62 -18.99
N ALA A 172 20.68 -28.99 -19.31
CA ALA A 172 21.24 -27.89 -18.52
C ALA A 172 20.32 -26.67 -18.50
N GLY A 173 19.71 -26.34 -19.65
CA GLY A 173 18.66 -25.32 -19.73
C GLY A 173 17.49 -25.67 -18.84
N ALA A 174 16.94 -26.89 -18.95
CA ALA A 174 15.79 -27.34 -18.18
C ALA A 174 16.06 -27.29 -16.67
N ALA A 175 17.26 -27.70 -16.26
CA ALA A 175 17.73 -27.58 -14.89
C ALA A 175 17.80 -26.13 -14.43
N LEU A 176 18.39 -25.22 -15.22
CA LEU A 176 18.49 -23.79 -14.89
C LEU A 176 17.12 -23.11 -14.80
N TYR A 177 16.19 -23.42 -15.71
CA TYR A 177 14.81 -22.93 -15.65
C TYR A 177 14.07 -23.50 -14.45
N GLY A 178 14.23 -24.80 -14.15
CA GLY A 178 13.68 -25.43 -12.96
C GLY A 178 14.18 -24.76 -11.67
N LEU A 179 15.47 -24.47 -11.60
CA LEU A 179 16.09 -23.73 -10.49
C LEU A 179 15.54 -22.30 -10.39
N ARG A 180 15.46 -21.55 -11.49
CA ARG A 180 14.89 -20.18 -11.51
C ARG A 180 13.41 -20.18 -11.14
N ARG A 181 12.62 -21.11 -11.65
CA ARG A 181 11.19 -21.26 -11.33
C ARG A 181 11.00 -21.66 -9.87
N GLY A 182 11.81 -22.59 -9.37
CA GLY A 182 11.80 -23.00 -7.98
C GLY A 182 12.18 -21.87 -7.02
N ALA A 183 13.22 -21.09 -7.37
CA ALA A 183 13.61 -19.90 -6.61
C ALA A 183 12.52 -18.82 -6.65
N TRP A 184 11.89 -18.59 -7.80
CA TRP A 184 10.77 -17.67 -7.95
C TRP A 184 9.54 -18.12 -7.13
N GLN A 185 9.17 -19.40 -7.17
CA GLN A 185 8.06 -19.93 -6.37
C GLN A 185 8.33 -19.89 -4.87
N ARG A 186 9.56 -20.20 -4.42
CA ARG A 186 9.91 -20.05 -3.00
C ARG A 186 9.87 -18.59 -2.55
N ARG A 187 10.35 -17.66 -3.40
CA ARG A 187 10.42 -16.24 -3.06
C ARG A 187 9.07 -15.54 -3.09
N PHE A 188 8.18 -15.92 -4.00
CA PHE A 188 6.94 -15.19 -4.27
C PHE A 188 5.68 -16.03 -4.19
N GLY A 189 5.77 -17.33 -4.46
CA GLY A 189 4.62 -18.22 -4.47
C GLY A 189 3.99 -18.38 -3.09
N GLU A 190 4.80 -18.50 -2.03
CA GLU A 190 4.29 -18.60 -0.65
C GLU A 190 3.57 -17.31 -0.24
N VAL A 191 4.20 -16.14 -0.41
CA VAL A 191 3.60 -14.85 -0.02
C VAL A 191 2.34 -14.55 -0.83
N ALA A 192 2.36 -14.80 -2.14
CA ALA A 192 1.19 -14.62 -3.01
C ALA A 192 0.06 -15.60 -2.68
N ALA A 193 0.39 -16.86 -2.38
CA ALA A 193 -0.59 -17.87 -1.98
C ALA A 193 -1.22 -17.51 -0.64
N VAL A 194 -0.44 -17.05 0.33
CA VAL A 194 -0.93 -16.63 1.65
C VAL A 194 -1.80 -15.39 1.55
N ALA A 195 -1.39 -14.38 0.75
CA ALA A 195 -2.22 -13.21 0.48
C ALA A 195 -3.54 -13.60 -0.20
N LYS A 196 -3.50 -14.54 -1.16
CA LYS A 196 -4.70 -15.05 -1.84
C LYS A 196 -5.61 -15.87 -0.92
N ALA A 197 -5.02 -16.63 0.01
CA ALA A 197 -5.76 -17.42 0.99
C ALA A 197 -6.42 -16.55 2.08
N ASN A 198 -5.89 -15.35 2.32
CA ASN A 198 -6.35 -14.44 3.37
C ASN A 198 -6.68 -13.03 2.83
N PRO A 199 -7.65 -12.90 1.89
CA PRO A 199 -7.97 -11.62 1.25
C PRO A 199 -8.58 -10.58 2.21
N ASP A 200 -9.03 -11.00 3.38
CA ASP A 200 -9.63 -10.19 4.43
C ASP A 200 -8.62 -9.64 5.44
N ARG A 201 -7.38 -10.16 5.47
CA ARG A 201 -6.30 -9.82 6.40
C ARG A 201 -5.38 -8.67 5.96
N PHE A 202 -5.73 -7.97 4.88
CA PHE A 202 -5.07 -6.73 4.48
C PHE A 202 -6.08 -5.73 3.89
N CYS A 203 -5.76 -4.45 3.99
CA CYS A 203 -6.55 -3.34 3.46
C CYS A 203 -5.68 -2.50 2.53
N LEU A 204 -6.15 -2.30 1.30
CA LEU A 204 -5.51 -1.42 0.32
C LEU A 204 -6.17 -0.04 0.34
N PRO A 205 -5.46 1.03 -0.08
CA PRO A 205 -6.07 2.34 -0.27
C PRO A 205 -7.28 2.30 -1.23
N GLY A 206 -7.21 1.48 -2.28
CA GLY A 206 -8.31 1.28 -3.22
C GLY A 206 -9.52 0.51 -2.66
N ASP A 207 -9.41 -0.07 -1.46
CA ASP A 207 -10.56 -0.69 -0.76
C ASP A 207 -11.37 0.35 0.04
N LEU A 208 -10.95 1.62 0.06
CA LEU A 208 -11.51 2.72 0.87
C LEU A 208 -12.14 3.81 -0.01
N ASP A 209 -13.22 4.42 0.49
CA ASP A 209 -13.75 5.68 -0.06
C ASP A 209 -12.86 6.87 0.33
N ASP A 210 -13.09 8.04 -0.28
CA ASP A 210 -12.21 9.21 -0.10
C ASP A 210 -12.14 9.67 1.37
N ARG A 211 -13.26 9.56 2.10
CA ARG A 211 -13.33 9.85 3.53
C ARG A 211 -12.51 8.86 4.35
N GLY A 212 -12.65 7.56 4.07
CA GLY A 212 -11.85 6.51 4.69
C GLY A 212 -10.36 6.67 4.42
N ARG A 213 -9.96 7.03 3.20
CA ARG A 213 -8.55 7.32 2.88
C ARG A 213 -8.00 8.50 3.68
N ALA A 214 -8.77 9.59 3.81
CA ALA A 214 -8.37 10.75 4.59
C ALA A 214 -8.19 10.44 6.10
N LEU A 215 -9.12 9.68 6.70
CA LEU A 215 -9.02 9.25 8.10
C LEU A 215 -7.84 8.31 8.34
N LEU A 216 -7.64 7.34 7.45
CA LEU A 216 -6.52 6.40 7.58
C LEU A 216 -5.17 7.10 7.43
N ARG A 217 -5.04 8.06 6.50
CA ARG A 217 -3.83 8.87 6.35
C ARG A 217 -3.46 9.60 7.64
N ARG A 218 -4.43 10.25 8.27
CA ARG A 218 -4.25 10.96 9.56
C ARG A 218 -3.79 10.02 10.66
N ALA A 219 -4.42 8.84 10.77
CA ALA A 219 -4.01 7.82 11.73
C ALA A 219 -2.57 7.35 11.51
N GLN A 220 -2.21 7.06 10.25
CA GLN A 220 -0.87 6.63 9.85
C GLN A 220 0.19 7.69 10.16
N GLU A 221 -0.13 8.96 9.93
CA GLU A 221 0.76 10.08 10.24
C GLU A 221 0.97 10.23 11.75
N ALA A 222 -0.10 10.16 12.55
CA ALA A 222 -0.01 10.19 14.00
C ALA A 222 0.85 9.03 14.55
N ILE A 223 0.59 7.81 14.09
CA ILE A 223 1.36 6.62 14.48
C ILE A 223 2.83 6.76 14.07
N ARG A 224 3.10 7.26 12.86
CA ARG A 224 4.46 7.50 12.38
C ARG A 224 5.21 8.48 13.30
N ARG A 225 4.61 9.62 13.64
CA ARG A 225 5.21 10.60 14.56
C ARG A 225 5.58 10.00 15.91
N VAL A 226 4.69 9.18 16.50
CA VAL A 226 4.98 8.49 17.77
C VAL A 226 6.15 7.52 17.60
N ARG A 227 6.14 6.68 16.57
CA ARG A 227 7.17 5.66 16.34
C ARG A 227 8.54 6.25 16.02
N GLU A 228 8.58 7.38 15.33
CA GLU A 228 9.83 8.04 14.93
C GLU A 228 10.42 8.95 16.02
N SER A 229 9.66 9.22 17.09
CA SER A 229 10.06 10.07 18.20
C SER A 229 11.32 9.60 18.91
N ASP A 230 12.11 10.56 19.40
CA ASP A 230 13.36 10.29 20.12
C ASP A 230 13.10 9.58 21.44
N VAL A 231 12.00 9.93 22.12
CA VAL A 231 11.57 9.34 23.39
C VAL A 231 11.12 7.88 23.20
N ALA A 232 10.41 7.56 22.10
CA ALA A 232 10.08 6.17 21.79
C ALA A 232 11.34 5.35 21.46
N ARG A 233 12.27 5.93 20.68
CA ARG A 233 13.54 5.27 20.36
C ARG A 233 14.44 5.05 21.57
N ALA A 234 14.39 5.96 22.54
CA ALA A 234 15.07 5.85 23.82
C ALA A 234 14.39 4.85 24.79
N GLY A 235 13.25 4.25 24.42
CA GLY A 235 12.51 3.30 25.23
C GLY A 235 11.82 3.89 26.46
N LEU A 236 11.63 5.22 26.48
CA LEU A 236 11.04 5.95 27.60
C LEU A 236 9.49 5.92 27.60
N LEU A 237 8.90 5.70 26.43
CA LEU A 237 7.51 5.26 26.29
C LEU A 237 7.55 3.74 26.22
N GLU A 238 6.76 3.02 27.04
CA GLU A 238 6.80 1.56 27.14
C GLU A 238 6.87 0.90 25.75
N PRO A 239 8.08 0.47 25.32
CA PRO A 239 8.32 0.25 23.90
C PRO A 239 7.63 -1.02 23.41
N GLY A 240 7.42 -1.99 24.30
CA GLY A 240 6.69 -3.23 24.01
C GLY A 240 5.19 -3.01 23.82
N GLU A 241 4.57 -2.12 24.60
CA GLU A 241 3.13 -1.88 24.50
C GLU A 241 2.79 -1.07 23.24
N ASN A 242 3.55 -0.01 22.94
CA ASN A 242 3.35 0.77 21.72
C ASN A 242 3.61 -0.03 20.44
N ALA A 243 4.63 -0.91 20.43
CA ALA A 243 4.96 -1.75 19.28
C ALA A 243 3.83 -2.73 18.91
N VAL A 244 3.01 -3.14 19.88
CA VAL A 244 1.90 -4.08 19.67
C VAL A 244 0.57 -3.34 19.49
N THR A 245 0.31 -2.32 20.30
CA THR A 245 -0.97 -1.60 20.33
C THR A 245 -1.17 -0.74 19.10
N LEU A 246 -0.17 0.03 18.65
CA LEU A 246 -0.34 0.94 17.52
C LEU A 246 -0.66 0.22 16.20
N PRO A 247 0.03 -0.88 15.82
CA PRO A 247 -0.35 -1.65 14.63
C PRO A 247 -1.75 -2.27 14.73
N ARG A 248 -2.19 -2.67 15.93
CA ARG A 248 -3.54 -3.19 16.13
C ARG A 248 -4.60 -2.10 15.99
N GLN A 249 -4.34 -0.89 16.48
CA GLN A 249 -5.20 0.28 16.27
C GLN A 249 -5.32 0.64 14.79
N GLU A 250 -4.19 0.71 14.07
CA GLU A 250 -4.16 0.96 12.63
C GLU A 250 -5.01 -0.06 11.87
N TRP A 251 -4.87 -1.35 12.22
CA TRP A 251 -5.65 -2.43 11.61
C TRP A 251 -7.15 -2.33 11.87
N GLN A 252 -7.57 -2.06 13.11
CA GLN A 252 -9.01 -1.94 13.41
C GLN A 252 -9.65 -0.73 12.72
N ILE A 253 -8.93 0.40 12.66
CA ILE A 253 -9.36 1.58 11.90
C ILE A 253 -9.53 1.20 10.42
N ALA A 254 -8.50 0.63 9.79
CA ALA A 254 -8.54 0.26 8.38
C ALA A 254 -9.65 -0.76 8.07
N LYS A 255 -9.81 -1.79 8.92
CA LYS A 255 -10.84 -2.83 8.78
C LYS A 255 -12.25 -2.24 8.86
N THR A 256 -12.48 -1.32 9.80
CA THR A 256 -13.77 -0.66 9.99
C THR A 256 -14.10 0.26 8.81
N LEU A 257 -13.14 1.10 8.39
CA LEU A 257 -13.31 1.99 7.23
C LEU A 257 -13.56 1.21 5.94
N ARG A 258 -12.83 0.11 5.71
CA ARG A 258 -13.09 -0.80 4.58
C ARG A 258 -14.52 -1.34 4.60
N LYS A 259 -15.02 -1.72 5.77
CA LYS A 259 -16.39 -2.23 5.90
C LYS A 259 -17.43 -1.15 5.62
N VAL A 260 -17.21 0.07 6.11
CA VAL A 260 -18.08 1.23 5.82
C VAL A 260 -18.08 1.56 4.33
N ALA A 261 -16.91 1.63 3.70
CA ALA A 261 -16.77 1.89 2.27
C ALA A 261 -17.49 0.83 1.42
N GLN A 262 -17.33 -0.46 1.76
CA GLN A 262 -18.03 -1.55 1.10
C GLN A 262 -19.57 -1.42 1.23
N LEU A 263 -20.07 -1.17 2.44
CA LEU A 263 -21.52 -1.04 2.68
C LEU A 263 -22.12 0.19 1.98
N ARG A 264 -21.37 1.30 1.89
CA ARG A 264 -21.79 2.48 1.11
C ARG A 264 -21.85 2.18 -0.38
N GLU A 265 -20.87 1.46 -0.91
CA GLU A 265 -20.87 1.07 -2.32
C GLU A 265 -22.02 0.11 -2.65
N ASP A 266 -22.31 -0.85 -1.77
CA ASP A 266 -23.47 -1.74 -1.91
C ASP A 266 -24.78 -0.93 -1.91
N GLN A 267 -24.93 0.05 -1.02
CA GLN A 267 -26.10 0.94 -1.01
C GLN A 267 -26.20 1.79 -2.27
N ARG A 268 -25.08 2.33 -2.77
CA ARG A 268 -25.05 3.12 -4.02
C ARG A 268 -25.50 2.26 -5.21
N ARG A 269 -25.02 1.02 -5.30
CA ARG A 269 -25.44 0.07 -6.35
C ARG A 269 -26.91 -0.26 -6.28
N LEU A 270 -27.43 -0.58 -5.09
CA LEU A 270 -28.86 -0.84 -4.91
C LEU A 270 -29.71 0.37 -5.34
N VAL A 271 -29.31 1.59 -4.98
CA VAL A 271 -29.99 2.82 -5.41
C VAL A 271 -29.94 3.01 -6.91
N ALA A 272 -28.79 2.76 -7.54
CA ALA A 272 -28.61 2.88 -8.99
C ALA A 272 -29.45 1.85 -9.78
N GLU A 273 -29.69 0.66 -9.23
CA GLU A 273 -30.53 -0.38 -9.85
C GLU A 273 -32.03 -0.03 -9.83
N GLY A 274 -32.42 1.01 -9.09
CA GLY A 274 -33.78 1.51 -8.98
C GLY A 274 -34.50 0.88 -7.78
N VAL A 275 -34.62 1.65 -6.70
CA VAL A 275 -35.35 1.24 -5.48
C VAL A 275 -36.69 1.94 -5.40
N ALA A 276 -37.68 1.25 -4.83
CA ALA A 276 -38.94 1.87 -4.48
C ALA A 276 -38.73 2.96 -3.40
N PRO A 277 -39.52 4.05 -3.37
CA PRO A 277 -39.40 5.11 -2.37
C PRO A 277 -39.44 4.62 -0.91
N GLN A 278 -40.22 3.56 -0.65
CA GLN A 278 -40.32 2.92 0.66
C GLN A 278 -39.01 2.26 1.09
N ALA A 279 -38.25 1.71 0.13
CA ALA A 279 -36.95 1.11 0.40
C ALA A 279 -35.86 2.19 0.56
N GLU A 280 -35.96 3.34 -0.13
CA GLU A 280 -35.09 4.49 0.17
C GLU A 280 -35.28 5.03 1.59
N GLU A 281 -36.53 5.08 2.06
CA GLU A 281 -36.85 5.44 3.44
C GLU A 281 -36.25 4.45 4.45
N ALA A 282 -36.34 3.14 4.15
CA ALA A 282 -35.73 2.09 4.96
C ALA A 282 -34.19 2.15 4.99
N LEU A 283 -33.53 2.74 3.98
CA LEU A 283 -32.07 2.93 3.96
C LEU A 283 -31.60 4.08 4.86
N ARG A 284 -32.46 5.05 5.23
CA ARG A 284 -32.04 6.22 6.04
C ARG A 284 -31.41 5.83 7.39
N PRO A 285 -32.00 4.94 8.20
CA PRO A 285 -31.40 4.53 9.47
C PRO A 285 -30.06 3.81 9.28
N LEU A 286 -29.90 3.03 8.21
CA LEU A 286 -28.65 2.34 7.90
C LEU A 286 -27.54 3.32 7.52
N ARG A 287 -27.85 4.35 6.74
CA ARG A 287 -26.89 5.43 6.41
C ARG A 287 -26.44 6.16 7.68
N LYS A 288 -27.39 6.51 8.55
CA LYS A 288 -27.08 7.12 9.84
C LYS A 288 -26.16 6.24 10.68
N ALA A 289 -26.43 4.94 10.77
CA ALA A 289 -25.57 4.02 11.51
C ALA A 289 -24.13 3.96 10.93
N LEU A 290 -23.96 4.04 9.60
CA LEU A 290 -22.63 4.11 8.98
C LEU A 290 -21.91 5.42 9.32
N ASP A 291 -22.64 6.53 9.36
CA ASP A 291 -22.08 7.84 9.75
C ASP A 291 -21.71 7.88 11.24
N ASP A 292 -22.51 7.25 12.11
CA ASP A 292 -22.21 7.11 13.55
C ASP A 292 -20.94 6.26 13.77
N VAL A 293 -20.76 5.18 12.99
CA VAL A 293 -19.53 4.36 13.03
C VAL A 293 -18.32 5.15 12.52
N GLU A 294 -18.45 5.91 11.43
CA GLU A 294 -17.36 6.77 10.94
C GLU A 294 -16.98 7.83 11.97
N ALA A 295 -17.96 8.44 12.65
CA ALA A 295 -17.72 9.41 13.72
C ALA A 295 -16.98 8.77 14.91
N SER A 296 -17.34 7.55 15.30
CA SER A 296 -16.60 6.79 16.32
C SER A 296 -15.16 6.53 15.89
N VAL A 297 -14.91 6.14 14.63
CA VAL A 297 -13.54 5.97 14.10
C VAL A 297 -12.78 7.29 14.09
N ALA A 298 -13.42 8.39 13.68
CA ALA A 298 -12.80 9.72 13.68
C ALA A 298 -12.36 10.14 15.10
N ALA A 299 -13.18 9.90 16.11
CA ALA A 299 -12.83 10.18 17.51
C ALA A 299 -11.60 9.36 17.98
N ARG A 300 -11.47 8.10 17.53
CA ARG A 300 -10.27 7.28 17.80
C ARG A 300 -9.03 7.84 17.11
N VAL A 301 -9.15 8.30 15.86
CA VAL A 301 -8.06 8.96 15.13
C VAL A 301 -7.63 10.24 15.84
N GLU A 302 -8.56 11.05 16.32
CA GLU A 302 -8.26 12.25 17.11
C GLU A 302 -7.54 11.93 18.43
N ALA A 303 -7.88 10.81 19.08
CA ALA A 303 -7.14 10.34 20.26
C ALA A 303 -5.69 9.97 19.92
N LEU A 304 -5.45 9.31 18.77
CA LEU A 304 -4.10 9.02 18.29
C LEU A 304 -3.33 10.31 17.96
N GLU A 305 -3.98 11.30 17.37
CA GLU A 305 -3.37 12.60 17.08
C GLU A 305 -2.97 13.34 18.35
N ARG A 306 -3.84 13.36 19.38
CA ARG A 306 -3.50 13.92 20.70
C ARG A 306 -2.33 13.19 21.35
N TYR A 307 -2.29 11.86 21.25
CA TYR A 307 -1.15 11.08 21.74
C TYR A 307 0.16 11.42 21.01
N ALA A 308 0.09 11.60 19.68
CA ALA A 308 1.23 12.03 18.89
C ALA A 308 1.72 13.44 19.29
N GLU A 309 0.79 14.36 19.57
CA GLU A 309 1.11 15.71 20.06
C GLU A 309 1.80 15.68 21.43
N ARG A 310 1.26 14.91 22.40
CA ARG A 310 1.91 14.71 23.71
C ARG A 310 3.28 14.06 23.59
N THR A 311 3.44 13.12 22.67
CA THR A 311 4.74 12.51 22.38
C THR A 311 5.73 13.54 21.83
N ALA A 312 5.28 14.45 20.97
CA ALA A 312 6.12 15.53 20.43
C ALA A 312 6.56 16.53 21.52
N GLU A 313 5.68 16.86 22.47
CA GLU A 313 6.02 17.67 23.66
C GLU A 313 7.09 16.98 24.51
N ALA A 314 6.93 15.68 24.78
CA ALA A 314 7.91 14.89 25.51
C ALA A 314 9.26 14.83 24.78
N ASP A 315 9.24 14.70 23.46
CA ASP A 315 10.42 14.76 22.59
C ASP A 315 11.17 16.08 22.69
N ALA A 316 10.43 17.20 22.70
CA ALA A 316 11.02 18.52 22.88
C ALA A 316 11.69 18.65 24.26
N ALA A 317 11.02 18.21 25.32
CA ALA A 317 11.57 18.18 26.68
C ALA A 317 12.81 17.27 26.78
N TYR A 318 12.78 16.12 26.11
CA TYR A 318 13.89 15.17 26.09
C TYR A 318 15.13 15.76 25.39
N ARG A 319 14.93 16.39 24.22
CA ARG A 319 16.02 17.09 23.51
C ARG A 319 16.59 18.26 24.31
N ALA A 320 15.75 19.05 24.98
CA ALA A 320 16.18 20.15 25.83
C ALA A 320 17.02 19.64 27.02
N HIS A 321 16.55 18.60 27.71
CA HIS A 321 17.30 17.95 28.78
C HIS A 321 18.66 17.41 28.29
N ALA A 322 18.69 16.72 27.14
CA ALA A 322 19.92 16.18 26.57
C ALA A 322 20.91 17.28 26.12
N GLN A 323 20.45 18.47 25.75
CA GLN A 323 21.32 19.62 25.46
C GLN A 323 21.94 20.20 26.73
N VAL A 324 21.12 20.42 27.77
CA VAL A 324 21.60 20.98 29.04
C VAL A 324 22.52 20.00 29.77
N ALA A 325 22.20 18.70 29.77
CA ALA A 325 23.07 17.67 30.34
C ALA A 325 24.47 17.70 29.71
N ARG A 326 24.57 17.80 28.37
CA ARG A 326 25.87 17.91 27.67
C ARG A 326 26.66 19.18 28.01
N VAL A 327 25.98 20.27 28.40
CA VAL A 327 26.64 21.50 28.86
C VAL A 327 27.10 21.32 30.31
N ALA A 328 26.24 20.74 31.16
CA ALA A 328 26.55 20.46 32.56
C ALA A 328 27.73 19.47 32.71
N ASP A 329 27.79 18.42 31.90
CA ASP A 329 28.90 17.45 31.91
C ASP A 329 30.25 18.13 31.61
N ARG A 330 30.28 19.04 30.63
CA ARG A 330 31.47 19.87 30.37
C ARG A 330 31.75 20.86 31.48
N ALA A 331 30.70 21.40 32.11
CA ALA A 331 30.85 22.33 33.22
C ALA A 331 31.49 21.66 34.44
N ALA A 332 31.30 20.36 34.65
CA ALA A 332 32.04 19.59 35.67
C ALA A 332 33.55 19.55 35.36
N GLU A 333 33.94 19.34 34.09
CA GLU A 333 35.36 19.42 33.69
C GLU A 333 35.94 20.83 33.91
N TYR A 334 35.16 21.88 33.67
CA TYR A 334 35.55 23.25 33.99
C TYR A 334 35.59 23.52 35.50
N GLN A 335 34.72 22.91 36.31
CA GLN A 335 34.77 22.99 37.77
C GLN A 335 36.04 22.34 38.33
N ASP A 336 36.46 21.19 37.80
CA ASP A 336 37.70 20.53 38.21
C ASP A 336 38.92 21.43 37.88
N LEU A 337 38.95 22.03 36.68
CA LEU A 337 39.94 23.04 36.29
C LEU A 337 39.91 24.30 37.18
N LEU A 338 38.72 24.76 37.58
CA LEU A 338 38.53 25.90 38.48
C LEU A 338 38.91 25.57 39.92
N ALA A 339 38.81 24.32 40.37
CA ALA A 339 39.26 23.89 41.68
C ALA A 339 40.79 23.75 41.73
N GLU A 340 41.42 23.41 40.61
CA GLU A 340 42.88 23.38 40.44
C GLU A 340 43.50 24.78 40.27
N THR A 341 42.69 25.81 39.97
CA THR A 341 43.14 27.20 39.80
C THR A 341 42.56 28.10 40.89
N VAL A 342 43.25 29.18 41.28
CA VAL A 342 42.68 30.17 42.21
C VAL A 342 41.74 31.06 41.40
N ALA A 343 40.46 30.69 41.29
CA ALA A 343 39.47 31.40 40.48
C ALA A 343 38.19 31.77 41.26
N ASP A 344 37.52 32.85 40.81
CA ASP A 344 36.47 33.62 41.51
C ASP A 344 35.17 32.86 41.86
N GLU A 345 34.58 33.20 43.01
CA GLU A 345 33.27 32.69 43.51
C GLU A 345 32.10 32.87 42.51
N LEU A 346 32.18 33.89 41.65
CA LEU A 346 31.14 34.17 40.64
C LEU A 346 31.07 33.08 39.56
N ALA A 347 32.22 32.50 39.17
CA ALA A 347 32.29 31.44 38.18
C ALA A 347 31.68 30.13 38.71
N VAL A 348 31.90 29.83 39.99
CA VAL A 348 31.31 28.66 40.67
C VAL A 348 29.78 28.78 40.75
N SER A 349 29.27 29.97 41.06
CA SER A 349 27.83 30.24 41.15
C SER A 349 27.08 30.03 39.84
N GLU A 350 27.67 30.44 38.70
CA GLU A 350 27.07 30.22 37.38
C GLU A 350 26.96 28.74 37.02
N ILE A 351 27.95 27.93 37.38
CA ILE A 351 27.94 26.49 37.08
C ILE A 351 26.91 25.77 37.97
N ASP A 352 26.80 26.12 39.24
CA ASP A 352 25.77 25.62 40.14
C ASP A 352 24.35 25.95 39.64
N ARG A 353 24.17 27.13 39.05
CA ARG A 353 22.89 27.52 38.41
C ARG A 353 22.58 26.62 37.21
N LEU A 354 23.57 26.29 36.39
CA LEU A 354 23.39 25.36 35.26
C LEU A 354 23.00 23.95 35.74
N ALA A 355 23.60 23.45 36.82
CA ALA A 355 23.26 22.16 37.41
C ALA A 355 21.83 22.13 37.97
N ARG A 356 21.37 23.21 38.65
CA ARG A 356 19.99 23.34 39.12
C ARG A 356 18.98 23.38 37.96
N ASN A 357 19.26 24.16 36.91
CA ASN A 357 18.42 24.21 35.71
C ASN A 357 18.28 22.82 35.05
N ALA A 358 19.35 22.02 35.01
CA ALA A 358 19.31 20.65 34.51
C ALA A 358 18.37 19.76 35.34
N ALA A 359 18.40 19.89 36.67
CA ALA A 359 17.54 19.15 37.58
C ALA A 359 16.05 19.52 37.41
N ASP A 360 15.74 20.81 37.21
CA ASP A 360 14.37 21.26 36.97
C ASP A 360 13.84 20.78 35.60
N LEU A 361 14.68 20.81 34.55
CA LEU A 361 14.33 20.25 33.24
C LEU A 361 14.09 18.73 33.30
N LYS A 362 14.84 18.00 34.12
CA LYS A 362 14.61 16.56 34.35
C LYS A 362 13.23 16.31 34.94
N LYS A 363 12.78 17.14 35.90
CA LYS A 363 11.42 17.03 36.46
C LYS A 363 10.35 17.33 35.41
N ALA A 364 10.51 18.40 34.64
CA ALA A 364 9.59 18.74 33.55
C ALA A 364 9.50 17.62 32.49
N LEU A 365 10.62 16.98 32.16
CA LEU A 365 10.65 15.79 31.30
C LEU A 365 9.86 14.63 31.92
N GLN A 366 10.08 14.32 33.20
CA GLN A 366 9.34 13.25 33.88
C GLN A 366 7.82 13.50 33.91
N GLU A 367 7.41 14.75 34.10
CA GLU A 367 5.99 15.15 34.05
C GLU A 367 5.41 15.00 32.64
N SER A 368 6.14 15.45 31.61
CA SER A 368 5.73 15.30 30.21
C SER A 368 5.64 13.83 29.79
N LEU A 369 6.58 12.98 30.25
CA LEU A 369 6.53 11.53 30.01
C LEU A 369 5.31 10.88 30.67
N ARG A 370 4.98 11.27 31.91
CA ARG A 370 3.77 10.76 32.59
C ARG A 370 2.51 11.17 31.85
N ALA A 371 2.43 12.40 31.36
CA ALA A 371 1.28 12.86 30.57
C ALA A 371 1.14 12.09 29.26
N ALA A 372 2.25 11.79 28.57
CA ALA A 372 2.24 10.96 27.36
C ALA A 372 1.81 9.52 27.67
N GLN A 373 2.30 8.92 28.77
CA GLN A 373 1.89 7.58 29.20
C GLN A 373 0.40 7.52 29.58
N GLN A 374 -0.12 8.54 30.27
CA GLN A 374 -1.55 8.63 30.60
C GLN A 374 -2.41 8.73 29.33
N ALA A 375 -2.02 9.55 28.36
CA ALA A 375 -2.72 9.64 27.08
C ALA A 375 -2.71 8.30 26.31
N ALA A 376 -1.63 7.51 26.42
CA ALA A 376 -1.57 6.17 25.84
C ALA A 376 -2.57 5.20 26.50
N VAL A 377 -2.72 5.27 27.82
CA VAL A 377 -3.71 4.47 28.58
C VAL A 377 -5.15 4.86 28.23
N GLU A 378 -5.40 6.14 27.93
CA GLU A 378 -6.69 6.66 27.50
C GLU A 378 -7.06 6.31 26.05
N LEU A 379 -6.15 5.69 25.28
CA LEU A 379 -6.48 5.23 23.94
C LEU A 379 -7.59 4.17 24.00
N PRO A 380 -8.69 4.33 23.24
CA PRO A 380 -9.77 3.36 23.22
C PRO A 380 -9.25 1.96 22.89
N ARG A 381 -9.61 0.96 23.69
CA ARG A 381 -9.13 -0.41 23.47
C ARG A 381 -9.64 -0.96 22.15
N PRO A 382 -8.84 -1.74 21.41
CA PRO A 382 -9.21 -2.24 20.09
C PRO A 382 -10.45 -3.16 20.08
N ASP A 383 -10.88 -3.65 21.25
CA ASP A 383 -12.00 -4.58 21.43
C ASP A 383 -13.25 -3.94 22.07
N GLU A 384 -13.23 -2.63 22.36
CA GLU A 384 -14.40 -1.92 22.92
C GLU A 384 -15.20 -1.26 21.77
N PRO A 385 -16.52 -1.53 21.68
CA PRO A 385 -17.36 -1.11 20.54
C PRO A 385 -17.42 0.41 20.34
#